data_AF-A0A427RZG0-F1
#
_entry.id   AF-A0A427RZG0-F1
#
_cell.length_a   1.000
_cell.length_b   1.000
_cell.length_c   1.000
_cell.angle_alpha   90.00
_cell.angle_beta   90.00
_cell.angle_gamma   90.00
#
_symmetry.space_group_name_H-M   'P 1'
#
loop_
_entity.id
_entity.type
_entity.pdbx_description
1 polymer ?
#
loop_
_entity_poly.entity_id
_entity_poly.type
_entity_poly.pdbx_seq_one_letter_code
_entity_poly.pdbx_strand_id
1 'polypeptide(L)'
;MSTKKKIGKKLLLVSTICVITIPSVSYAEEGILSKNSVGSSGLFEGGNKDVLKSSLYPNTYNNPFNHQFKSTLKEKKTNIKKIDNIVDENSGISVALSFIRSMHSEDYKSALHLTSRSLQKVISEKWLENYWKEIPSQLQAGSLIEIGEVKQKEINSVHTNVEIKLVFEQITVPLLIKLDPAGKIDDFQLSMPFSPVADRPSYSKPESFVNKEVVVGSGAFPLPGTLSVPKGKKGPFPAVILVHASGAADQDETAYALKPFRDLAEGLASKGIAVLRYNKRTYEHGLKTELSPFYIVDKETTDDALLVTQFLQNEPMIDKNQIYILGHSLGGMMVPKMIEKDQNQNIAGAIVMGGAARSFIDGALDQLEYRLSIGAMKPEEYKFYKSQFELLNNPNFSSQNPPKDFQLGSPVYWDSIRKIKAAEMSKEQKTPLLILQGERDFQVQSKSEIPFWKEQLKERDNVEYRLYPKLNHFFTEGDGELSKPDEYYTPANIPEYVINDIVNWVQGKSK
;
A
#
# COMPACT_ATOMS: atom_id res chain seq x y z
N MET A 1 39.81 34.46 4.84
CA MET A 1 39.54 33.49 5.93
C MET A 1 38.05 33.50 6.22
N SER A 2 37.31 32.48 5.77
CA SER A 2 35.93 32.24 6.20
C SER A 2 35.70 30.73 6.18
N THR A 3 35.54 30.17 7.36
CA THR A 3 35.46 28.74 7.65
C THR A 3 34.05 28.24 7.37
N LYS A 4 33.88 27.50 6.26
CA LYS A 4 32.69 26.67 6.02
C LYS A 4 32.65 25.56 7.08
N LYS A 5 31.72 25.65 8.02
CA LYS A 5 31.34 24.55 8.93
C LYS A 5 30.80 23.39 8.08
N LYS A 6 31.54 22.28 8.04
CA LYS A 6 31.04 20.97 7.61
C LYS A 6 29.97 20.53 8.61
N ILE A 7 28.71 20.57 8.19
CA ILE A 7 27.62 19.85 8.88
C ILE A 7 27.86 18.36 8.63
N GLY A 8 27.97 17.59 9.71
CA GLY A 8 28.46 16.22 9.71
C GLY A 8 27.52 15.23 9.01
N LYS A 9 28.14 14.31 8.25
CA LYS A 9 27.55 13.12 7.60
C LYS A 9 27.06 12.05 8.61
N LYS A 10 26.23 12.42 9.59
CA LYS A 10 25.69 11.46 10.59
C LYS A 10 24.17 11.29 10.59
N LEU A 11 23.47 11.86 9.60
CA LEU A 11 22.01 11.77 9.46
C LEU A 11 21.54 10.89 8.28
N LEU A 12 22.42 10.03 7.73
CA LEU A 12 22.16 9.27 6.50
C LEU A 12 22.22 7.74 6.69
N LEU A 13 21.86 7.26 7.89
CA LEU A 13 22.07 5.86 8.25
C LEU A 13 20.85 5.20 8.92
N VAL A 14 19.64 5.46 8.42
CA VAL A 14 18.43 4.67 8.71
C VAL A 14 17.47 4.74 7.50
N SER A 15 17.72 3.98 6.42
CA SER A 15 16.72 3.85 5.33
C SER A 15 16.90 2.66 4.35
N THR A 16 17.72 1.65 4.65
CA THR A 16 18.09 0.63 3.64
C THR A 16 17.22 -0.64 3.59
N ILE A 17 16.14 -0.74 4.37
CA ILE A 17 15.21 -1.89 4.32
C ILE A 17 13.79 -1.40 4.01
N CYS A 18 13.47 -1.18 2.73
CA CYS A 18 12.07 -0.95 2.30
C CYS A 18 11.72 -1.29 0.85
N VAL A 19 12.59 -1.91 0.04
CA VAL A 19 12.28 -2.17 -1.39
C VAL A 19 12.02 -3.64 -1.72
N ILE A 20 11.97 -4.51 -0.71
CA ILE A 20 11.17 -5.74 -0.82
C ILE A 20 10.15 -5.57 0.27
N THR A 21 9.00 -4.99 -0.07
CA THR A 21 7.85 -5.01 0.84
C THR A 21 7.41 -6.46 0.95
N ILE A 22 8.05 -7.22 1.86
CA ILE A 22 7.30 -8.13 2.73
C ILE A 22 6.19 -7.23 3.32
N PRO A 23 4.93 -7.67 3.43
CA PRO A 23 3.82 -6.89 3.98
C PRO A 23 4.09 -6.50 5.45
N SER A 24 4.96 -5.51 5.62
CA SER A 24 5.42 -4.95 6.88
C SER A 24 5.50 -3.45 6.65
N VAL A 25 4.31 -2.85 6.76
CA VAL A 25 4.02 -1.52 7.29
C VAL A 25 5.16 -0.50 7.13
N SER A 26 5.14 0.27 6.05
CA SER A 26 5.79 1.58 5.97
C SER A 26 4.95 2.47 5.07
N TYR A 27 4.36 3.50 5.66
CA TYR A 27 3.42 4.43 5.01
C TYR A 27 3.63 5.83 5.58
N ALA A 28 3.39 6.88 4.80
CA ALA A 28 3.39 8.25 5.28
C ALA A 28 2.29 9.16 4.76
N GLU A 29 2.18 10.31 5.41
CA GLU A 29 1.11 11.28 5.22
C GLU A 29 1.56 12.72 5.03
N GLU A 30 0.69 13.45 4.35
CA GLU A 30 0.68 14.89 4.14
C GLU A 30 0.16 15.62 5.40
N GLY A 31 0.69 16.83 5.69
CA GLY A 31 0.26 17.64 6.84
C GLY A 31 -0.62 18.81 6.39
N ILE A 32 -1.93 18.80 6.72
CA ILE A 32 -2.84 19.91 6.40
C ILE A 32 -3.79 20.25 7.57
N LEU A 33 -3.99 21.56 7.78
CA LEU A 33 -4.76 22.25 8.82
C LEU A 33 -6.29 22.23 8.58
N SER A 34 -7.09 22.12 9.65
CA SER A 34 -8.55 21.91 9.62
C SER A 34 -9.41 23.13 10.00
N LYS A 35 -10.68 23.13 9.56
CA LYS A 35 -11.82 23.93 10.08
C LYS A 35 -13.11 23.08 10.13
N ASN A 36 -13.91 23.34 11.16
CA ASN A 36 -15.00 22.56 11.80
C ASN A 36 -16.30 22.31 11.00
N SER A 37 -17.05 21.22 11.30
CA SER A 37 -18.28 21.19 12.14
C SER A 37 -19.22 19.95 11.95
N VAL A 38 -19.61 19.33 13.11
CA VAL A 38 -20.90 18.77 13.64
C VAL A 38 -21.99 18.22 12.67
N GLY A 39 -22.74 17.11 12.88
CA GLY A 39 -22.88 16.10 13.95
C GLY A 39 -24.16 15.21 13.82
N SER A 40 -24.24 14.13 14.63
CA SER A 40 -25.41 13.29 15.07
C SER A 40 -26.12 12.34 14.06
N SER A 41 -26.74 11.19 14.37
CA SER A 41 -26.73 10.17 15.46
C SER A 41 -27.85 9.12 15.17
N GLY A 42 -27.72 7.84 15.59
CA GLY A 42 -28.87 6.95 15.92
C GLY A 42 -28.93 5.58 15.20
N LEU A 43 -28.40 4.50 15.81
CA LEU A 43 -29.11 3.42 16.55
C LEU A 43 -29.72 2.28 15.69
N PHE A 44 -29.24 1.02 15.83
CA PHE A 44 -29.99 -0.13 16.39
C PHE A 44 -29.21 -1.46 16.35
N GLU A 45 -29.57 -2.34 17.30
CA GLU A 45 -28.84 -3.49 17.83
C GLU A 45 -29.25 -4.87 17.25
N GLY A 46 -28.41 -5.88 17.54
CA GLY A 46 -28.77 -7.31 17.65
C GLY A 46 -28.22 -8.16 16.51
N GLY A 47 -27.41 -9.21 16.67
CA GLY A 47 -27.03 -10.01 17.83
C GLY A 47 -27.01 -11.48 17.41
N ASN A 48 -25.82 -12.08 17.20
CA ASN A 48 -25.51 -13.44 17.69
C ASN A 48 -24.03 -13.78 17.45
N LYS A 49 -23.41 -14.27 18.54
CA LYS A 49 -22.04 -14.79 18.64
C LYS A 49 -22.10 -16.32 18.62
N ASP A 50 -20.98 -16.91 18.19
CA ASP A 50 -20.48 -18.29 18.37
C ASP A 50 -19.96 -18.78 17.01
N VAL A 51 -18.73 -19.28 16.77
CA VAL A 51 -17.62 -19.79 17.59
C VAL A 51 -16.37 -19.66 16.70
N LEU A 52 -15.22 -19.16 17.19
CA LEU A 52 -13.90 -19.55 16.64
C LEU A 52 -12.85 -19.48 17.76
N LYS A 53 -12.64 -20.63 18.39
CA LYS A 53 -11.46 -20.93 19.22
C LYS A 53 -10.36 -21.46 18.30
N SER A 54 -9.22 -20.80 18.27
CA SER A 54 -7.86 -21.38 18.37
C SER A 54 -6.84 -20.50 17.64
N SER A 55 -5.95 -19.91 18.43
CA SER A 55 -4.69 -19.31 18.03
C SER A 55 -3.89 -20.31 17.16
N LEU A 56 -3.67 -19.95 15.90
CA LEU A 56 -2.67 -20.56 15.03
C LEU A 56 -1.62 -19.47 14.79
N TYR A 57 -0.34 -19.82 14.98
CA TYR A 57 0.86 -19.00 14.74
C TYR A 57 1.32 -18.04 15.87
N PRO A 58 1.96 -18.56 16.94
CA PRO A 58 2.56 -17.73 17.99
C PRO A 58 3.87 -17.00 17.60
N ASN A 59 4.44 -17.23 16.40
CA ASN A 59 5.85 -16.91 16.09
C ASN A 59 6.09 -16.26 14.70
N THR A 60 5.16 -15.51 14.13
CA THR A 60 5.31 -14.92 12.78
C THR A 60 6.23 -13.70 12.70
N TYR A 61 6.88 -13.28 13.79
CA TYR A 61 7.71 -12.06 13.84
C TYR A 61 9.20 -12.31 14.16
N ASN A 62 9.74 -13.49 13.83
CA ASN A 62 11.18 -13.70 13.91
C ASN A 62 11.90 -13.05 12.72
N ASN A 63 12.29 -11.79 12.88
CA ASN A 63 13.26 -11.14 11.99
C ASN A 63 14.67 -11.72 12.26
N PRO A 64 15.35 -12.32 11.26
CA PRO A 64 16.68 -12.90 11.43
C PRO A 64 17.80 -11.87 11.69
N PHE A 65 17.51 -10.57 11.63
CA PHE A 65 18.46 -9.50 11.99
C PHE A 65 18.35 -9.05 13.46
N ASN A 66 17.70 -9.85 14.31
CA ASN A 66 17.67 -9.60 15.75
C ASN A 66 19.06 -9.88 16.36
N HIS A 67 19.97 -8.92 16.28
CA HIS A 67 21.21 -8.95 17.04
C HIS A 67 20.86 -8.89 18.54
N GLN A 68 21.15 -9.97 19.28
CA GLN A 68 21.09 -9.96 20.75
C GLN A 68 22.07 -8.90 21.29
N PHE A 69 21.58 -7.69 21.50
CA PHE A 69 22.29 -6.68 22.26
C PHE A 69 22.11 -7.00 23.76
N LYS A 70 23.20 -7.36 24.43
CA LYS A 70 23.22 -7.38 25.90
C LYS A 70 23.12 -5.94 26.39
N SER A 71 21.95 -5.55 26.90
CA SER A 71 21.75 -4.30 27.62
C SER A 71 22.71 -4.21 28.81
N THR A 72 23.56 -3.19 28.84
CA THR A 72 24.38 -2.82 30.01
C THR A 72 23.86 -1.56 30.70
N LEU A 73 22.63 -1.13 30.41
CA LEU A 73 22.05 0.09 30.96
C LEU A 73 21.06 -0.23 32.09
N LYS A 74 21.35 0.33 33.27
CA LYS A 74 20.50 0.26 34.45
C LYS A 74 19.14 0.90 34.15
N GLU A 75 18.06 0.17 34.48
CA GLU A 75 16.70 0.69 34.56
C GLU A 75 16.68 2.03 35.30
N LYS A 76 16.30 3.10 34.60
CA LYS A 76 15.81 4.31 35.24
C LYS A 76 14.32 4.35 35.05
N LYS A 77 13.58 4.27 36.16
CA LYS A 77 12.16 4.60 36.23
C LYS A 77 11.95 6.01 35.68
N THR A 78 11.47 6.13 34.45
CA THR A 78 10.99 7.39 33.88
C THR A 78 9.55 7.59 34.34
N ASN A 79 9.37 8.44 35.35
CA ASN A 79 8.06 9.03 35.63
C ASN A 79 7.67 9.89 34.43
N ILE A 80 6.71 9.40 33.63
CA ILE A 80 6.00 10.22 32.65
C ILE A 80 5.42 11.41 33.42
N LYS A 81 5.74 12.64 32.97
CA LYS A 81 5.12 13.85 33.54
C LYS A 81 3.60 13.69 33.40
N LYS A 82 2.91 13.87 34.53
CA LYS A 82 1.44 13.86 34.65
C LYS A 82 0.80 14.46 33.40
N ILE A 83 0.11 13.59 32.66
CA ILE A 83 -0.71 13.97 31.52
C ILE A 83 -1.90 14.71 32.12
N ASP A 84 -1.86 16.03 32.12
CA ASP A 84 -3.01 16.82 32.54
C ASP A 84 -4.20 16.52 31.62
N ASN A 85 -5.36 16.37 32.25
CA ASN A 85 -6.62 15.94 31.66
C ASN A 85 -7.02 16.80 30.46
N ILE A 86 -6.70 16.35 29.25
CA ILE A 86 -7.46 16.74 28.06
C ILE A 86 -8.71 15.86 28.06
N VAL A 87 -9.79 16.37 28.66
CA VAL A 87 -11.14 15.90 28.33
C VAL A 87 -11.42 16.48 26.96
N ASP A 88 -11.01 15.76 25.92
CA ASP A 88 -11.28 16.15 24.54
C ASP A 88 -12.72 15.75 24.21
N GLU A 89 -13.52 16.66 23.66
CA GLU A 89 -14.92 16.38 23.25
C GLU A 89 -14.99 15.34 22.10
N ASN A 90 -13.84 15.01 21.50
CA ASN A 90 -13.72 14.01 20.46
C ASN A 90 -13.54 12.60 21.04
N SER A 91 -14.60 11.79 20.98
CA SER A 91 -14.60 10.40 21.48
C SER A 91 -13.51 9.52 20.87
N GLY A 92 -13.12 9.76 19.61
CA GLY A 92 -12.09 8.97 18.92
C GLY A 92 -10.69 9.17 19.51
N ILE A 93 -10.32 10.43 19.79
CA ILE A 93 -9.04 10.78 20.42
C ILE A 93 -8.95 10.16 21.82
N SER A 94 -10.04 10.21 22.59
CA SER A 94 -10.10 9.63 23.94
C SER A 94 -9.88 8.11 23.94
N VAL A 95 -10.51 7.38 23.00
CA VAL A 95 -10.33 5.93 22.84
C VAL A 95 -8.89 5.60 22.43
N ALA A 96 -8.35 6.32 21.46
CA ALA A 96 -6.98 6.14 20.97
C ALA A 96 -5.94 6.37 22.08
N LEU A 97 -6.09 7.43 22.87
CA LEU A 97 -5.24 7.71 24.04
C LEU A 97 -5.37 6.63 25.12
N SER A 98 -6.59 6.17 25.39
CA SER A 98 -6.83 5.11 26.38
C SER A 98 -6.17 3.80 25.95
N PHE A 99 -6.22 3.46 24.67
CA PHE A 99 -5.54 2.30 24.11
C PHE A 99 -4.02 2.38 24.31
N ILE A 100 -3.38 3.48 23.93
CA ILE A 100 -1.92 3.63 24.11
C ILE A 100 -1.51 3.63 25.58
N ARG A 101 -2.32 4.23 26.47
CA ARG A 101 -2.08 4.16 27.92
C ARG A 101 -2.14 2.73 28.43
N SER A 102 -3.16 1.96 28.04
CA SER A 102 -3.29 0.55 28.41
C SER A 102 -2.15 -0.31 27.86
N MET A 103 -1.74 -0.09 26.60
CA MET A 103 -0.59 -0.77 26.00
C MET A 103 0.71 -0.47 26.78
N HIS A 104 0.93 0.80 27.12
CA HIS A 104 2.12 1.22 27.88
C HIS A 104 2.14 0.74 29.33
N SER A 105 0.98 0.67 30.00
CA SER A 105 0.85 0.17 31.36
C SER A 105 0.76 -1.36 31.45
N GLU A 106 1.00 -2.07 30.35
CA GLU A 106 0.89 -3.52 30.23
C GLU A 106 -0.51 -4.08 30.58
N ASP A 107 -1.56 -3.26 30.48
CA ASP A 107 -2.96 -3.67 30.63
C ASP A 107 -3.56 -4.04 29.25
N TYR A 108 -3.02 -5.09 28.65
CA TYR A 108 -3.41 -5.55 27.31
C TYR A 108 -4.87 -6.03 27.25
N LYS A 109 -5.45 -6.41 28.38
CA LYS A 109 -6.87 -6.77 28.47
C LYS A 109 -7.77 -5.56 28.25
N SER A 110 -7.49 -4.45 28.92
CA SER A 110 -8.22 -3.20 28.68
C SER A 110 -7.97 -2.67 27.26
N ALA A 111 -6.73 -2.76 26.76
CA ALA A 111 -6.41 -2.39 25.39
C ALA A 111 -7.24 -3.20 24.37
N LEU A 112 -7.33 -4.52 24.55
CA LEU A 112 -8.16 -5.40 23.70
C LEU A 112 -9.65 -5.06 23.82
N HIS A 113 -10.15 -4.63 24.98
CA HIS A 113 -11.55 -4.24 25.14
C HIS A 113 -11.93 -2.96 24.36
N LEU A 114 -10.95 -2.13 24.02
CA LEU A 114 -11.13 -0.94 23.20
C LEU A 114 -11.18 -1.24 21.70
N THR A 115 -10.80 -2.44 21.27
CA THR A 115 -10.83 -2.84 19.86
C THR A 115 -12.19 -3.37 19.42
N SER A 116 -12.44 -3.36 18.12
CA SER A 116 -13.66 -3.85 17.49
C SER A 116 -13.77 -5.38 17.62
N ARG A 117 -14.99 -5.91 17.51
CA ARG A 117 -15.20 -7.37 17.50
C ARG A 117 -14.54 -8.05 16.29
N SER A 118 -14.41 -7.35 15.17
CA SER A 118 -13.71 -7.84 13.98
C SER A 118 -12.22 -8.00 14.24
N LEU A 119 -11.58 -6.98 14.82
CA LEU A 119 -10.15 -7.02 15.14
C LEU A 119 -9.84 -8.07 16.21
N GLN A 120 -10.69 -8.20 17.24
CA GLN A 120 -10.56 -9.24 18.29
C GLN A 120 -10.57 -10.70 17.75
N LYS A 121 -10.99 -10.95 16.50
CA LYS A 121 -10.92 -12.30 15.90
C LYS A 121 -9.52 -12.67 15.44
N VAL A 122 -8.65 -11.69 15.20
CA VAL A 122 -7.31 -11.90 14.62
C VAL A 122 -6.18 -11.51 15.58
N ILE A 123 -6.45 -10.68 16.59
CA ILE A 123 -5.49 -10.34 17.65
C ILE A 123 -5.93 -10.87 19.02
N SER A 124 -4.98 -10.97 19.94
CA SER A 124 -5.19 -11.37 21.34
C SER A 124 -4.40 -10.46 22.28
N GLU A 125 -4.65 -10.56 23.60
CA GLU A 125 -3.84 -9.85 24.61
C GLU A 125 -2.34 -10.17 24.45
N LYS A 126 -2.01 -11.45 24.19
CA LYS A 126 -0.63 -11.87 23.98
C LYS A 126 -0.02 -11.31 22.70
N TRP A 127 -0.82 -11.20 21.64
CA TRP A 127 -0.38 -10.58 20.40
C TRP A 127 -0.08 -9.08 20.61
N LEU A 128 -0.96 -8.36 21.31
CA LEU A 128 -0.75 -6.95 21.65
C LEU A 128 0.51 -6.75 22.50
N GLU A 129 0.75 -7.62 23.49
CA GLU A 129 1.97 -7.62 24.29
C GLU A 129 3.22 -7.75 23.41
N ASN A 130 3.25 -8.77 22.55
CA ASN A 130 4.41 -9.02 21.69
C ASN A 130 4.62 -7.84 20.71
N TYR A 131 3.55 -7.40 20.04
CA TYR A 131 3.59 -6.26 19.12
C TYR A 131 4.17 -5.01 19.80
N TRP A 132 3.66 -4.65 20.98
CA TRP A 132 4.10 -3.46 21.69
C TRP A 132 5.56 -3.54 22.15
N LYS A 133 5.98 -4.70 22.64
CA LYS A 133 7.36 -4.93 23.12
C LYS A 133 8.38 -4.98 21.98
N GLU A 134 7.96 -5.37 20.78
CA GLU A 134 8.86 -5.47 19.62
C GLU A 134 9.11 -4.13 18.91
N ILE A 135 8.15 -3.18 18.96
CA ILE A 135 8.27 -1.88 18.27
C ILE A 135 9.63 -1.18 18.54
N PRO A 136 10.08 -0.99 19.81
CA PRO A 136 11.36 -0.34 20.08
C PRO A 136 12.56 -0.99 19.40
N SER A 137 12.60 -2.33 19.39
CA SER A 137 13.68 -3.11 18.80
C SER A 137 13.64 -3.08 17.28
N GLN A 138 12.45 -3.22 16.68
CA GLN A 138 12.25 -3.15 15.24
C GLN A 138 12.68 -1.79 14.67
N LEU A 139 12.37 -0.71 15.39
CA LEU A 139 12.68 0.66 15.00
C LEU A 139 14.09 1.11 15.38
N GLN A 140 14.84 0.31 16.15
CA GLN A 140 16.09 0.73 16.80
C GLN A 140 15.92 2.06 17.57
N ALA A 141 14.74 2.25 18.15
CA ALA A 141 14.26 3.55 18.62
C ALA A 141 14.69 3.88 20.05
N GLY A 142 15.15 2.88 20.80
CA GLY A 142 15.32 2.99 22.26
C GLY A 142 13.96 2.99 22.98
N SER A 143 13.95 3.34 24.26
CA SER A 143 12.73 3.31 25.08
C SER A 143 11.70 4.35 24.62
N LEU A 144 10.41 4.07 24.81
CA LEU A 144 9.36 5.08 24.66
C LEU A 144 9.49 6.09 25.81
N ILE A 145 9.58 7.39 25.48
CA ILE A 145 9.74 8.48 26.45
C ILE A 145 8.39 9.12 26.76
N GLU A 146 7.61 9.44 25.72
CA GLU A 146 6.33 10.12 25.86
C GLU A 146 5.38 9.86 24.69
N ILE A 147 4.10 10.16 24.93
CA ILE A 147 3.07 10.29 23.90
C ILE A 147 3.08 11.77 23.49
N GLY A 148 3.43 12.03 22.23
CA GLY A 148 3.48 13.37 21.65
C GLY A 148 2.10 13.87 21.20
N GLU A 149 2.10 14.70 20.16
CA GLU A 149 0.87 15.25 19.56
C GLU A 149 -0.12 14.15 19.15
N VAL A 150 -1.39 14.36 19.47
CA VAL A 150 -2.51 13.56 19.02
C VAL A 150 -3.46 14.44 18.22
N LYS A 151 -3.89 13.97 17.06
CA LYS A 151 -4.86 14.68 16.23
C LYS A 151 -5.77 13.69 15.52
N GLN A 152 -7.04 14.08 15.38
CA GLN A 152 -7.88 13.45 14.36
C GLN A 152 -7.34 13.90 13.00
N LYS A 153 -6.95 12.93 12.18
CA LYS A 153 -6.27 13.19 10.93
C LYS A 153 -7.24 13.33 9.76
N GLU A 154 -8.10 12.34 9.63
CA GLU A 154 -9.06 12.22 8.54
C GLU A 154 -10.28 11.46 9.05
N ILE A 155 -11.44 11.77 8.50
CA ILE A 155 -12.60 10.87 8.54
C ILE A 155 -12.83 10.47 7.10
N ASN A 156 -12.78 9.18 6.83
CA ASN A 156 -13.22 8.64 5.55
C ASN A 156 -14.57 7.93 5.74
N SER A 157 -15.12 7.38 4.66
CA SER A 157 -16.42 6.73 4.66
C SER A 157 -16.48 5.41 5.44
N VAL A 158 -15.35 4.93 5.97
CA VAL A 158 -15.21 3.66 6.71
C VAL A 158 -14.71 3.86 8.14
N HIS A 159 -13.69 4.70 8.33
CA HIS A 159 -13.02 4.90 9.61
C HIS A 159 -12.85 6.38 9.96
N THR A 160 -12.86 6.64 11.27
CA THR A 160 -12.25 7.85 11.84
C THR A 160 -10.78 7.56 12.13
N ASN A 161 -9.87 8.28 11.51
CA ASN A 161 -8.42 8.09 11.64
C ASN A 161 -7.84 9.08 12.66
N VAL A 162 -7.18 8.56 13.68
CA VAL A 162 -6.48 9.33 14.71
C VAL A 162 -4.99 9.04 14.63
N GLU A 163 -4.18 10.07 14.50
CA GLU A 163 -2.72 9.96 14.55
C GLU A 163 -2.22 10.29 15.95
N ILE A 164 -1.38 9.43 16.50
CA ILE A 164 -0.66 9.64 17.78
C ILE A 164 0.83 9.58 17.50
N LYS A 165 1.59 10.62 17.88
CA LYS A 165 3.06 10.57 17.81
C LYS A 165 3.62 9.79 19.00
N LEU A 166 4.32 8.69 18.72
CA LEU A 166 5.09 7.95 19.73
C LEU A 166 6.52 8.48 19.75
N VAL A 167 6.96 9.06 20.87
CA VAL A 167 8.29 9.67 21.01
C VAL A 167 9.22 8.69 21.73
N PHE A 168 10.15 8.11 20.99
CA PHE A 168 11.22 7.26 21.52
C PHE A 168 12.53 8.04 21.66
N GLU A 169 13.52 7.45 22.32
CA GLU A 169 14.85 8.05 22.52
C GLU A 169 15.55 8.51 21.23
N GLN A 170 15.39 7.77 20.12
CA GLN A 170 16.11 8.03 18.88
C GLN A 170 15.23 8.58 17.75
N ILE A 171 13.91 8.40 17.84
CA ILE A 171 12.97 8.71 16.75
C ILE A 171 11.58 9.01 17.28
N THR A 172 10.84 9.85 16.57
CA THR A 172 9.39 10.01 16.76
C THR A 172 8.67 9.36 15.60
N VAL A 173 7.77 8.41 15.88
CA VAL A 173 7.01 7.69 14.86
C VAL A 173 5.51 7.89 15.08
N PRO A 174 4.79 8.45 14.10
CA PRO A 174 3.33 8.46 14.10
C PRO A 174 2.75 7.04 14.11
N LEU A 175 1.70 6.84 14.91
CA LEU A 175 0.84 5.66 14.89
C LEU A 175 -0.54 6.11 14.43
N LEU A 176 -1.00 5.57 13.31
CA LEU A 176 -2.35 5.76 12.81
C LEU A 176 -3.28 4.72 13.44
N ILE A 177 -4.28 5.17 14.17
CA ILE A 177 -5.35 4.35 14.77
C ILE A 177 -6.63 4.59 14.00
N LYS A 178 -7.26 3.52 13.53
CA LYS A 178 -8.49 3.56 12.75
C LYS A 178 -9.65 3.09 13.61
N LEU A 179 -10.64 3.96 13.82
CA LEU A 179 -11.83 3.65 14.58
C LEU A 179 -13.00 3.35 13.64
N ASP A 180 -13.74 2.28 13.92
CA ASP A 180 -15.01 1.98 13.26
C ASP A 180 -16.10 3.01 13.62
N PRO A 181 -17.26 3.00 12.94
CA PRO A 181 -18.36 3.92 13.25
C PRO A 181 -18.93 3.80 14.68
N ALA A 182 -18.62 2.72 15.41
CA ALA A 182 -18.98 2.55 16.81
C ALA A 182 -17.91 3.12 17.77
N GLY A 183 -16.85 3.74 17.24
CA GLY A 183 -15.76 4.32 18.01
C GLY A 183 -14.82 3.27 18.62
N LYS A 184 -14.78 2.05 18.09
CA LYS A 184 -13.85 1.00 18.51
C LYS A 184 -12.67 0.93 17.56
N ILE A 185 -11.49 0.62 18.07
CA ILE A 185 -10.27 0.49 17.25
C ILE A 185 -10.41 -0.76 16.37
N ASP A 186 -10.51 -0.56 15.06
CA ASP A 186 -10.69 -1.63 14.08
C ASP A 186 -9.40 -1.97 13.32
N ASP A 187 -8.45 -1.03 13.27
CA ASP A 187 -7.09 -1.26 12.79
C ASP A 187 -6.10 -0.22 13.37
N PHE A 188 -4.81 -0.48 13.28
CA PHE A 188 -3.77 0.49 13.56
C PHE A 188 -2.43 0.10 12.93
N GLN A 189 -1.64 1.11 12.58
CA GLN A 189 -0.35 0.91 11.92
C GLN A 189 0.62 2.05 12.23
N LEU A 190 1.92 1.75 12.25
CA LEU A 190 2.95 2.78 12.26
C LEU A 190 2.94 3.50 10.91
N SER A 191 2.96 4.83 10.95
CA SER A 191 3.05 5.72 9.80
C SER A 191 4.41 6.40 9.89
N MET A 192 5.34 6.03 9.02
CA MET A 192 6.66 6.65 8.86
C MET A 192 6.55 7.87 7.97
N PRO A 193 6.94 9.09 8.39
CA PRO A 193 6.86 10.28 7.53
C PRO A 193 7.70 10.13 6.24
N PHE A 194 7.13 10.47 5.08
CA PHE A 194 7.83 10.57 3.82
C PHE A 194 8.34 12.00 3.62
N SER A 195 9.22 12.17 2.63
CA SER A 195 9.53 13.48 2.06
C SER A 195 8.25 14.21 1.66
N PRO A 196 8.27 15.56 1.67
CA PRO A 196 7.20 16.34 1.04
C PRO A 196 6.93 15.85 -0.39
N VAL A 197 5.67 15.84 -0.78
CA VAL A 197 5.25 15.45 -2.13
C VAL A 197 5.22 16.67 -3.04
N ALA A 198 5.26 16.44 -4.36
CA ALA A 198 5.14 17.53 -5.32
C ALA A 198 3.73 18.14 -5.27
N ASP A 199 3.66 19.44 -5.57
CA ASP A 199 2.41 20.13 -5.86
C ASP A 199 1.66 19.42 -7.00
N ARG A 200 0.39 19.78 -7.19
CA ARG A 200 -0.39 19.23 -8.30
C ARG A 200 0.25 19.62 -9.64
N PRO A 201 0.32 18.69 -10.61
CA PRO A 201 0.87 18.97 -11.93
C PRO A 201 -0.01 19.96 -12.71
N SER A 202 0.58 20.68 -13.67
CA SER A 202 -0.09 21.75 -14.41
C SER A 202 -1.32 21.29 -15.24
N TYR A 203 -1.35 20.02 -15.63
CA TYR A 203 -2.46 19.39 -16.35
C TYR A 203 -3.63 18.99 -15.43
N SER A 204 -3.46 19.00 -14.10
CA SER A 204 -4.56 18.83 -13.17
C SER A 204 -5.45 20.06 -13.20
N LYS A 205 -6.74 19.85 -13.51
CA LYS A 205 -7.79 20.87 -13.57
C LYS A 205 -8.95 20.47 -12.65
N PRO A 206 -8.84 20.60 -11.31
CA PRO A 206 -9.89 20.18 -10.37
C PRO A 206 -11.29 20.79 -10.64
N GLU A 207 -11.35 21.95 -11.28
CA GLU A 207 -12.58 22.60 -11.71
C GLU A 207 -13.34 21.81 -12.81
N SER A 208 -12.63 20.96 -13.55
CA SER A 208 -13.15 20.21 -14.69
C SER A 208 -13.75 18.85 -14.33
N PHE A 209 -13.68 18.41 -13.06
CA PHE A 209 -14.30 17.18 -12.57
C PHE A 209 -14.89 17.36 -11.17
N VAL A 210 -15.68 16.41 -10.71
CA VAL A 210 -16.18 16.33 -9.33
C VAL A 210 -15.67 15.04 -8.69
N ASN A 211 -15.20 15.13 -7.46
CA ASN A 211 -14.88 13.96 -6.65
C ASN A 211 -16.12 13.55 -5.85
N LYS A 212 -16.47 12.27 -5.94
CA LYS A 212 -17.48 11.65 -5.08
C LYS A 212 -16.79 10.64 -4.18
N GLU A 213 -16.98 10.78 -2.88
CA GLU A 213 -16.59 9.73 -1.94
C GLU A 213 -17.48 8.51 -2.14
N VAL A 214 -16.86 7.34 -2.19
CA VAL A 214 -17.53 6.06 -2.38
C VAL A 214 -17.01 5.04 -1.37
N VAL A 215 -17.77 3.97 -1.19
CA VAL A 215 -17.33 2.78 -0.46
C VAL A 215 -17.46 1.59 -1.40
N VAL A 216 -16.36 0.87 -1.59
CA VAL A 216 -16.31 -0.35 -2.37
C VAL A 216 -16.31 -1.55 -1.44
N GLY A 217 -17.10 -2.57 -1.78
CA GLY A 217 -17.28 -3.74 -0.91
C GLY A 217 -18.16 -3.45 0.31
N SER A 218 -18.22 -4.41 1.23
CA SER A 218 -19.07 -4.35 2.42
C SER A 218 -18.56 -5.27 3.53
N GLY A 219 -19.24 -5.28 4.68
CA GLY A 219 -18.97 -6.21 5.77
C GLY A 219 -17.67 -5.88 6.51
N ALA A 220 -16.74 -6.83 6.58
CA ALA A 220 -15.52 -6.69 7.38
C ALA A 220 -14.39 -5.90 6.68
N PHE A 221 -14.51 -5.69 5.36
CA PHE A 221 -13.49 -5.05 4.52
C PHE A 221 -14.08 -4.02 3.53
N PRO A 222 -14.94 -3.08 3.96
CA PRO A 222 -15.35 -1.97 3.11
C PRO A 222 -14.14 -1.06 2.83
N LEU A 223 -13.97 -0.61 1.60
CA LEU A 223 -12.82 0.21 1.18
C LEU A 223 -13.30 1.62 0.80
N PRO A 224 -12.84 2.67 1.49
CA PRO A 224 -13.15 4.03 1.09
C PRO A 224 -12.44 4.34 -0.23
N GLY A 225 -13.07 5.12 -1.08
CA GLY A 225 -12.47 5.56 -2.34
C GLY A 225 -13.06 6.87 -2.86
N THR A 226 -12.48 7.32 -3.95
CA THR A 226 -12.90 8.53 -4.67
C THR A 226 -13.19 8.18 -6.12
N LEU A 227 -14.40 8.51 -6.58
CA LEU A 227 -14.78 8.51 -7.98
C LEU A 227 -14.69 9.94 -8.54
N SER A 228 -13.67 10.22 -9.33
CA SER A 228 -13.48 11.47 -10.05
C SER A 228 -14.26 11.43 -11.36
N VAL A 229 -15.31 12.24 -11.50
CA VAL A 229 -16.21 12.26 -12.68
C VAL A 229 -16.04 13.57 -13.45
N PRO A 230 -15.73 13.54 -14.76
CA PRO A 230 -15.63 14.74 -15.58
C PRO A 230 -16.91 15.58 -15.59
N LYS A 231 -16.74 16.90 -15.69
CA LYS A 231 -17.81 17.90 -15.84
C LYS A 231 -17.91 18.39 -17.29
N GLY A 232 -19.01 19.05 -17.62
CA GLY A 232 -19.15 19.85 -18.85
C GLY A 232 -19.57 19.08 -20.11
N LYS A 233 -19.32 17.77 -20.21
CA LYS A 233 -19.90 16.91 -21.25
C LYS A 233 -21.06 16.09 -20.68
N LYS A 234 -22.04 15.73 -21.53
CA LYS A 234 -23.05 14.74 -21.15
C LYS A 234 -22.38 13.36 -21.19
N GLY A 235 -22.34 12.69 -20.04
CA GLY A 235 -21.91 11.28 -19.97
C GLY A 235 -22.87 10.35 -20.72
N PRO A 236 -22.71 9.03 -20.58
CA PRO A 236 -21.76 8.35 -19.68
C PRO A 236 -20.29 8.47 -20.13
N PHE A 237 -19.36 8.31 -19.19
CA PHE A 237 -17.90 8.45 -19.44
C PHE A 237 -17.20 7.09 -19.37
N PRO A 238 -16.14 6.85 -20.18
CA PRO A 238 -15.24 5.73 -19.92
C PRO A 238 -14.58 5.91 -18.54
N ALA A 239 -14.28 4.80 -17.87
CA ALA A 239 -13.73 4.80 -16.52
C ALA A 239 -12.44 3.98 -16.43
N VAL A 240 -11.46 4.47 -15.66
CA VAL A 240 -10.25 3.74 -15.31
C VAL A 240 -10.22 3.47 -13.81
N ILE A 241 -10.02 2.22 -13.43
CA ILE A 241 -9.78 1.78 -12.05
C ILE A 241 -8.28 1.75 -11.82
N LEU A 242 -7.80 2.41 -10.76
CA LEU A 242 -6.38 2.38 -10.39
C LEU A 242 -6.12 1.29 -9.34
N VAL A 243 -5.25 0.33 -9.67
CA VAL A 243 -4.91 -0.81 -8.82
C VAL A 243 -3.44 -0.79 -8.43
N HIS A 244 -3.20 -0.60 -7.14
CA HIS A 244 -1.90 -0.33 -6.52
C HIS A 244 -0.85 -1.43 -6.72
N ALA A 245 0.40 -1.07 -6.47
CA ALA A 245 1.54 -1.95 -6.26
C ALA A 245 1.39 -2.83 -4.99
N SER A 246 2.46 -3.55 -4.63
CA SER A 246 2.53 -4.40 -3.44
C SER A 246 2.51 -3.61 -2.13
N GLY A 247 2.00 -4.23 -1.07
CA GLY A 247 2.00 -3.65 0.27
C GLY A 247 0.80 -2.76 0.56
N ALA A 248 0.82 -2.05 1.69
CA ALA A 248 -0.24 -1.12 2.08
C ALA A 248 -0.09 0.20 1.29
N ALA A 249 -1.16 0.62 0.62
CA ALA A 249 -1.22 1.88 -0.11
C ALA A 249 -2.58 2.58 0.09
N ASP A 250 -2.53 3.90 0.30
CA ASP A 250 -3.72 4.75 0.22
C ASP A 250 -4.17 4.90 -1.24
N GLN A 251 -5.33 5.52 -1.45
CA GLN A 251 -5.89 5.76 -2.78
C GLN A 251 -5.01 6.62 -3.72
N ASP A 252 -4.02 7.37 -3.20
CA ASP A 252 -3.06 8.16 -3.98
C ASP A 252 -1.84 7.32 -4.43
N GLU A 253 -1.74 6.08 -3.94
CA GLU A 253 -0.54 5.26 -3.96
C GLU A 253 0.68 6.03 -3.45
N THR A 254 0.48 6.73 -2.32
CA THR A 254 1.53 7.57 -1.73
C THR A 254 2.73 6.70 -1.36
N ALA A 255 3.86 6.97 -2.01
CA ALA A 255 5.12 6.26 -1.78
C ALA A 255 6.27 7.26 -1.86
N TYR A 256 7.08 7.34 -0.80
CA TYR A 256 8.17 8.31 -0.73
C TYR A 256 7.63 9.74 -1.01
N ALA A 257 8.27 10.51 -1.89
CA ALA A 257 7.83 11.86 -2.25
C ALA A 257 6.76 11.88 -3.37
N LEU A 258 6.11 10.76 -3.68
CA LEU A 258 5.33 10.57 -4.91
C LEU A 258 3.87 10.20 -4.62
N LYS A 259 2.97 10.63 -5.52
CA LYS A 259 1.53 10.31 -5.51
C LYS A 259 1.04 9.98 -6.93
N PRO A 260 1.49 8.87 -7.53
CA PRO A 260 1.24 8.56 -8.93
C PRO A 260 -0.26 8.41 -9.23
N PHE A 261 -1.08 7.86 -8.32
CA PHE A 261 -2.52 7.70 -8.57
C PHE A 261 -3.28 9.02 -8.44
N ARG A 262 -2.81 9.97 -7.64
CA ARG A 262 -3.34 11.34 -7.66
C ARG A 262 -3.15 11.97 -9.04
N ASP A 263 -1.93 11.90 -9.56
CA ASP A 263 -1.54 12.51 -10.82
C ASP A 263 -2.31 11.88 -12.00
N LEU A 264 -2.43 10.54 -12.03
CA LEU A 264 -3.27 9.82 -13.00
C LEU A 264 -4.74 10.21 -12.86
N ALA A 265 -5.31 10.17 -11.66
CA ALA A 265 -6.73 10.45 -11.46
C ALA A 265 -7.10 11.86 -11.90
N GLU A 266 -6.33 12.86 -11.48
CA GLU A 266 -6.61 14.25 -11.82
C GLU A 266 -6.34 14.53 -13.31
N GLY A 267 -5.28 13.96 -13.90
CA GLY A 267 -4.96 14.13 -15.32
C GLY A 267 -5.98 13.49 -16.27
N LEU A 268 -6.41 12.27 -15.98
CA LEU A 268 -7.41 11.54 -16.78
C LEU A 268 -8.81 12.16 -16.63
N ALA A 269 -9.22 12.50 -15.40
CA ALA A 269 -10.50 13.19 -15.14
C ALA A 269 -10.57 14.54 -15.84
N SER A 270 -9.46 15.30 -15.85
CA SER A 270 -9.36 16.57 -16.57
C SER A 270 -9.49 16.43 -18.09
N LYS A 271 -9.28 15.22 -18.62
CA LYS A 271 -9.35 14.91 -20.06
C LYS A 271 -10.55 14.03 -20.42
N GLY A 272 -11.56 13.95 -19.55
CA GLY A 272 -12.86 13.34 -19.87
C GLY A 272 -12.96 11.84 -19.61
N ILE A 273 -12.09 11.28 -18.77
CA ILE A 273 -12.14 9.87 -18.34
C ILE A 273 -12.42 9.84 -16.84
N ALA A 274 -13.47 9.15 -16.42
CA ALA A 274 -13.73 8.96 -15.00
C ALA A 274 -12.66 8.08 -14.37
N VAL A 275 -12.30 8.32 -13.11
CA VAL A 275 -11.29 7.51 -12.42
C VAL A 275 -11.80 7.11 -11.05
N LEU A 276 -11.70 5.82 -10.73
CA LEU A 276 -11.94 5.33 -9.38
C LEU A 276 -10.62 4.86 -8.76
N ARG A 277 -10.30 5.48 -7.63
CA ARG A 277 -9.16 5.17 -6.77
C ARG A 277 -9.70 4.88 -5.36
N TYR A 278 -9.06 3.97 -4.63
CA TYR A 278 -9.58 3.45 -3.37
C TYR A 278 -8.45 3.10 -2.42
N ASN A 279 -8.65 3.18 -1.12
CA ASN A 279 -7.65 2.67 -0.19
C ASN A 279 -7.57 1.16 -0.34
N LYS A 280 -6.36 0.64 -0.51
CA LYS A 280 -6.15 -0.81 -0.61
C LYS A 280 -6.51 -1.49 0.71
N ARG A 281 -7.00 -2.73 0.68
CA ARG A 281 -7.36 -3.45 1.91
C ARG A 281 -6.22 -3.61 2.92
N THR A 282 -4.98 -3.73 2.45
CA THR A 282 -3.79 -3.86 3.30
C THR A 282 -3.45 -2.54 3.98
N TYR A 283 -3.96 -1.43 3.46
CA TYR A 283 -3.88 -0.13 4.10
C TYR A 283 -5.09 0.13 5.00
N GLU A 284 -6.31 -0.10 4.50
CA GLU A 284 -7.53 0.20 5.26
C GLU A 284 -7.76 -0.76 6.42
N HIS A 285 -7.45 -2.03 6.22
CA HIS A 285 -7.69 -3.17 7.11
C HIS A 285 -6.44 -4.05 7.23
N GLY A 286 -5.28 -3.42 7.47
CA GLY A 286 -3.97 -4.06 7.49
C GLY A 286 -3.90 -5.29 8.41
N LEU A 287 -4.14 -5.12 9.71
CA LEU A 287 -4.02 -6.22 10.68
C LEU A 287 -4.99 -7.37 10.37
N LYS A 288 -6.25 -7.04 10.03
CA LYS A 288 -7.27 -8.06 9.68
C LYS A 288 -6.95 -8.79 8.39
N THR A 289 -6.25 -8.15 7.46
CA THR A 289 -5.83 -8.75 6.19
C THR A 289 -4.60 -9.62 6.41
N GLU A 290 -3.52 -9.08 6.97
CA GLU A 290 -2.21 -9.73 7.08
C GLU A 290 -2.21 -10.90 8.06
N LEU A 291 -2.97 -10.81 9.15
CA LEU A 291 -3.10 -11.89 10.15
C LEU A 291 -4.11 -12.96 9.74
N SER A 292 -4.78 -12.81 8.61
CA SER A 292 -5.71 -13.83 8.10
C SER A 292 -4.94 -15.05 7.58
N PRO A 293 -5.31 -16.28 7.98
CA PRO A 293 -4.70 -17.49 7.43
C PRO A 293 -5.03 -17.70 5.94
N PHE A 294 -5.96 -16.93 5.38
CA PHE A 294 -6.39 -17.00 3.99
C PHE A 294 -5.85 -15.84 3.14
N TYR A 295 -4.86 -15.10 3.64
CA TYR A 295 -4.25 -13.99 2.92
C TYR A 295 -3.39 -14.49 1.75
N ILE A 296 -3.89 -14.25 0.54
CA ILE A 296 -3.24 -14.54 -0.75
C ILE A 296 -3.21 -13.29 -1.62
N VAL A 297 -2.39 -13.30 -2.67
CA VAL A 297 -2.23 -12.15 -3.59
C VAL A 297 -3.55 -11.71 -4.25
N ASP A 298 -4.46 -12.65 -4.53
CA ASP A 298 -5.79 -12.32 -5.05
C ASP A 298 -6.61 -11.48 -4.06
N LYS A 299 -6.50 -11.77 -2.76
CA LYS A 299 -7.15 -10.96 -1.72
C LYS A 299 -6.55 -9.57 -1.73
N GLU A 300 -5.23 -9.45 -1.77
CA GLU A 300 -4.52 -8.16 -1.77
C GLU A 300 -4.90 -7.24 -2.95
N THR A 301 -5.19 -7.82 -4.12
CA THR A 301 -5.25 -7.07 -5.38
C THR A 301 -6.51 -7.36 -6.18
N THR A 302 -6.64 -8.58 -6.69
CA THR A 302 -7.64 -8.98 -7.69
C THR A 302 -9.08 -8.86 -7.21
N ASP A 303 -9.37 -9.36 -6.01
CA ASP A 303 -10.74 -9.41 -5.50
C ASP A 303 -11.32 -7.99 -5.30
N ASP A 304 -10.50 -7.05 -4.82
CA ASP A 304 -10.94 -5.66 -4.65
C ASP A 304 -11.14 -4.95 -5.99
N ALA A 305 -10.24 -5.16 -6.95
CA ALA A 305 -10.39 -4.59 -8.29
C ALA A 305 -11.72 -5.03 -8.95
N LEU A 306 -12.12 -6.28 -8.77
CA LEU A 306 -13.41 -6.78 -9.29
C LEU A 306 -14.61 -6.19 -8.56
N LEU A 307 -14.51 -5.94 -7.25
CA LEU A 307 -15.55 -5.21 -6.51
C LEU A 307 -15.70 -3.78 -7.03
N VAL A 308 -14.59 -3.11 -7.35
CA VAL A 308 -14.62 -1.78 -7.97
C VAL A 308 -15.27 -1.83 -9.36
N THR A 309 -14.90 -2.82 -10.19
CA THR A 309 -15.54 -3.02 -11.50
C THR A 309 -17.05 -3.19 -11.37
N GLN A 310 -17.50 -4.02 -10.44
CA GLN A 310 -18.92 -4.23 -10.17
C GLN A 310 -19.61 -2.95 -9.64
N PHE A 311 -18.93 -2.17 -8.81
CA PHE A 311 -19.45 -0.88 -8.36
C PHE A 311 -19.69 0.06 -9.54
N LEU A 312 -18.69 0.23 -10.43
CA LEU A 312 -18.79 1.12 -11.59
C LEU A 312 -19.82 0.68 -12.63
N GLN A 313 -20.10 -0.62 -12.76
CA GLN A 313 -21.20 -1.12 -13.62
C GLN A 313 -22.58 -0.55 -13.24
N ASN A 314 -22.74 -0.12 -11.98
CA ASN A 314 -24.00 0.43 -11.46
C ASN A 314 -23.98 1.97 -11.36
N GLU A 315 -22.90 2.64 -11.76
CA GLU A 315 -22.77 4.09 -11.67
C GLU A 315 -23.35 4.80 -12.91
N PRO A 316 -24.43 5.60 -12.79
CA PRO A 316 -25.16 6.13 -13.95
C PRO A 316 -24.34 7.02 -14.90
N MET A 317 -23.26 7.63 -14.39
CA MET A 317 -22.39 8.51 -15.17
C MET A 317 -21.26 7.75 -15.88
N ILE A 318 -21.17 6.44 -15.69
CA ILE A 318 -20.11 5.58 -16.21
C ILE A 318 -20.64 4.73 -17.35
N ASP A 319 -19.87 4.64 -18.42
CA ASP A 319 -20.21 3.78 -19.55
C ASP A 319 -19.77 2.37 -19.19
N LYS A 320 -20.76 1.53 -18.89
CA LYS A 320 -20.56 0.14 -18.48
C LYS A 320 -19.80 -0.72 -19.51
N ASN A 321 -19.73 -0.30 -20.76
CA ASN A 321 -18.97 -1.02 -21.80
C ASN A 321 -17.53 -0.51 -21.91
N GLN A 322 -17.15 0.47 -21.09
CA GLN A 322 -15.87 1.18 -21.16
C GLN A 322 -15.25 1.34 -19.77
N ILE A 323 -15.18 0.22 -19.05
CA ILE A 323 -14.47 0.13 -17.77
C ILE A 323 -13.12 -0.51 -18.02
N TYR A 324 -12.05 0.20 -17.65
CA TYR A 324 -10.68 -0.21 -17.83
C TYR A 324 -10.00 -0.37 -16.47
N ILE A 325 -9.02 -1.26 -16.40
CA ILE A 325 -8.15 -1.41 -15.22
C ILE A 325 -6.76 -0.88 -15.57
N LEU A 326 -6.18 -0.05 -14.71
CA LEU A 326 -4.76 0.27 -14.72
C LEU A 326 -4.12 -0.32 -13.47
N GLY A 327 -3.29 -1.34 -13.66
CA GLY A 327 -2.51 -1.93 -12.58
C GLY A 327 -1.08 -1.40 -12.59
N HIS A 328 -0.61 -0.91 -11.44
CA HIS A 328 0.78 -0.49 -11.25
C HIS A 328 1.60 -1.59 -10.54
N SER A 329 2.81 -1.88 -11.02
CA SER A 329 3.72 -2.86 -10.38
C SER A 329 3.06 -4.22 -10.14
N LEU A 330 2.87 -4.66 -8.89
CA LEU A 330 2.11 -5.88 -8.56
C LEU A 330 0.69 -5.85 -9.14
N GLY A 331 -0.01 -4.72 -9.07
CA GLY A 331 -1.33 -4.55 -9.69
C GLY A 331 -1.28 -4.80 -11.20
N GLY A 332 -0.20 -4.36 -11.86
CA GLY A 332 0.04 -4.61 -13.30
C GLY A 332 0.32 -6.08 -13.60
N MET A 333 1.12 -6.75 -12.76
CA MET A 333 1.38 -8.19 -12.84
C MET A 333 0.09 -9.02 -12.66
N MET A 334 -0.85 -8.54 -11.85
CA MET A 334 -2.10 -9.21 -11.53
C MET A 334 -3.26 -8.91 -12.50
N VAL A 335 -3.07 -8.02 -13.48
CA VAL A 335 -4.06 -7.75 -14.55
C VAL A 335 -4.63 -9.02 -15.19
N PRO A 336 -3.83 -10.00 -15.65
CA PRO A 336 -4.39 -11.22 -16.22
C PRO A 336 -5.27 -12.00 -15.24
N LYS A 337 -4.98 -11.98 -13.93
CA LYS A 337 -5.87 -12.59 -12.93
C LYS A 337 -7.19 -11.87 -12.80
N MET A 338 -7.19 -10.54 -12.88
CA MET A 338 -8.41 -9.73 -12.87
C MET A 338 -9.28 -10.03 -14.09
N ILE A 339 -8.67 -10.10 -15.29
CA ILE A 339 -9.37 -10.46 -16.52
C ILE A 339 -9.92 -11.89 -16.46
N GLU A 340 -9.11 -12.85 -15.99
CA GLU A 340 -9.51 -14.27 -15.87
C GLU A 340 -10.73 -14.44 -14.95
N LYS A 341 -10.78 -13.68 -13.84
CA LYS A 341 -11.85 -13.78 -12.84
C LYS A 341 -13.07 -12.89 -13.12
N ASP A 342 -13.01 -12.00 -14.11
CA ASP A 342 -14.14 -11.19 -14.54
C ASP A 342 -15.14 -12.00 -15.38
N GLN A 343 -15.94 -12.82 -14.70
CA GLN A 343 -16.88 -13.75 -15.33
C GLN A 343 -17.91 -13.08 -16.24
N ASN A 344 -18.21 -11.80 -15.99
CA ASN A 344 -19.20 -11.03 -16.74
C ASN A 344 -18.58 -10.22 -17.89
N GLN A 345 -17.26 -10.28 -18.09
CA GLN A 345 -16.53 -9.55 -19.13
C GLN A 345 -16.81 -8.04 -19.10
N ASN A 346 -16.88 -7.48 -17.90
CA ASN A 346 -17.09 -6.06 -17.65
C ASN A 346 -15.84 -5.20 -17.93
N ILE A 347 -14.65 -5.81 -17.98
CA ILE A 347 -13.38 -5.13 -18.25
C ILE A 347 -13.18 -5.00 -19.77
N ALA A 348 -13.37 -3.79 -20.29
CA ALA A 348 -13.24 -3.44 -21.71
C ALA A 348 -11.79 -3.44 -22.21
N GLY A 349 -10.82 -3.24 -21.30
CA GLY A 349 -9.40 -3.23 -21.59
C GLY A 349 -8.58 -3.08 -20.30
N ALA A 350 -7.29 -3.38 -20.35
CA ALA A 350 -6.41 -3.18 -19.20
C ALA A 350 -5.06 -2.56 -19.57
N ILE A 351 -4.50 -1.82 -18.62
CA ILE A 351 -3.25 -1.10 -18.72
C ILE A 351 -2.29 -1.70 -17.68
N VAL A 352 -1.18 -2.25 -18.15
CA VAL A 352 -0.09 -2.76 -17.31
C VAL A 352 0.96 -1.66 -17.22
N MET A 353 1.06 -1.00 -16.07
CA MET A 353 1.99 0.11 -15.84
C MET A 353 3.14 -0.35 -14.93
N GLY A 354 4.35 -0.50 -15.49
CA GLY A 354 5.50 -1.00 -14.74
C GLY A 354 5.26 -2.36 -14.09
N GLY A 355 4.42 -3.22 -14.71
CA GLY A 355 4.08 -4.55 -14.21
C GLY A 355 4.95 -5.63 -14.84
N ALA A 356 5.45 -6.55 -14.01
CA ALA A 356 6.33 -7.63 -14.44
C ALA A 356 5.61 -8.60 -15.40
N ALA A 357 6.35 -9.04 -16.44
CA ALA A 357 5.94 -10.04 -17.41
C ALA A 357 6.17 -11.46 -16.88
N ARG A 358 7.33 -11.63 -16.24
CA ARG A 358 7.84 -12.90 -15.70
C ARG A 358 7.29 -13.19 -14.30
N SER A 359 7.84 -14.19 -13.63
CA SER A 359 7.48 -14.49 -12.25
C SER A 359 7.95 -13.37 -11.31
N PHE A 360 7.24 -13.19 -10.20
CA PHE A 360 7.64 -12.23 -9.16
C PHE A 360 9.08 -12.49 -8.67
N ILE A 361 9.49 -13.76 -8.63
CA ILE A 361 10.78 -14.19 -8.12
C ILE A 361 11.91 -13.73 -9.02
N ASP A 362 11.73 -13.84 -10.35
CA ASP A 362 12.73 -13.37 -11.31
C ASP A 362 12.97 -11.86 -11.15
N GLY A 363 11.87 -11.08 -11.07
CA GLY A 363 11.97 -9.64 -10.84
C GLY A 363 12.60 -9.29 -9.49
N ALA A 364 12.26 -10.04 -8.43
CA ALA A 364 12.86 -9.84 -7.11
C ALA A 364 14.38 -10.10 -7.11
N LEU A 365 14.85 -11.14 -7.83
CA LEU A 365 16.27 -11.44 -7.95
C LEU A 365 17.01 -10.36 -8.76
N ASP A 366 16.42 -9.86 -9.86
CA ASP A 366 16.97 -8.75 -10.65
C ASP A 366 17.14 -7.48 -9.79
N GLN A 367 16.13 -7.18 -8.97
CA GLN A 367 16.18 -6.06 -8.02
C GLN A 367 17.30 -6.21 -6.99
N LEU A 368 17.42 -7.40 -6.40
CA LEU A 368 18.46 -7.71 -5.42
C LEU A 368 19.86 -7.55 -6.01
N GLU A 369 20.08 -8.08 -7.21
CA GLU A 369 21.36 -7.98 -7.92
C GLU A 369 21.71 -6.53 -8.26
N TYR A 370 20.75 -5.77 -8.81
CA TYR A 370 20.97 -4.36 -9.11
C TYR A 370 21.31 -3.55 -7.86
N ARG A 371 20.52 -3.71 -6.78
CA ARG A 371 20.75 -2.98 -5.53
C ARG A 371 22.12 -3.30 -4.91
N LEU A 372 22.56 -4.55 -4.97
CA LEU A 372 23.90 -4.94 -4.55
C LEU A 372 24.97 -4.26 -5.42
N SER A 373 24.79 -4.25 -6.75
CA SER A 373 25.76 -3.70 -7.71
C SER A 373 26.03 -2.20 -7.51
N ILE A 374 25.03 -1.44 -7.06
CA ILE A 374 25.15 0.00 -6.79
C ILE A 374 25.44 0.34 -5.32
N GLY A 375 25.66 -0.67 -4.47
CA GLY A 375 25.93 -0.48 -3.04
C GLY A 375 24.71 -0.03 -2.20
N ALA A 376 23.49 -0.20 -2.73
CA ALA A 376 22.22 0.12 -2.05
C ALA A 376 21.66 -1.07 -1.23
N MET A 377 22.43 -2.15 -1.11
CA MET A 377 22.14 -3.32 -0.30
C MET A 377 23.44 -3.94 0.23
N LYS A 378 23.43 -4.45 1.46
CA LYS A 378 24.59 -5.15 2.02
C LYS A 378 24.70 -6.57 1.46
N PRO A 379 25.92 -7.13 1.31
CA PRO A 379 26.10 -8.50 0.83
C PRO A 379 25.37 -9.56 1.67
N GLU A 380 25.26 -9.36 2.99
CA GLU A 380 24.58 -10.30 3.90
C GLU A 380 23.06 -10.28 3.69
N GLU A 381 22.48 -9.09 3.50
CA GLU A 381 21.06 -8.91 3.16
C GLU A 381 20.75 -9.56 1.81
N TYR A 382 21.60 -9.32 0.80
CA TYR A 382 21.47 -9.96 -0.51
C TYR A 382 21.48 -11.48 -0.41
N LYS A 383 22.46 -12.07 0.28
CA LYS A 383 22.56 -13.53 0.47
C LYS A 383 21.33 -14.09 1.18
N PHE A 384 20.83 -13.39 2.19
CA PHE A 384 19.62 -13.79 2.89
C PHE A 384 18.42 -13.81 1.93
N TYR A 385 18.04 -12.67 1.35
CA TYR A 385 16.84 -12.59 0.50
C TYR A 385 16.94 -13.47 -0.73
N LYS A 386 18.12 -13.55 -1.37
CA LYS A 386 18.34 -14.46 -2.50
C LYS A 386 18.04 -15.91 -2.12
N SER A 387 18.57 -16.40 -0.99
CA SER A 387 18.29 -17.78 -0.56
C SER A 387 16.80 -18.01 -0.30
N GLN A 388 16.10 -17.02 0.28
CA GLN A 388 14.66 -17.12 0.53
C GLN A 388 13.82 -17.15 -0.77
N PHE A 389 14.17 -16.35 -1.78
CA PHE A 389 13.50 -16.37 -3.08
C PHE A 389 13.82 -17.63 -3.88
N GLU A 390 15.04 -18.16 -3.76
CA GLU A 390 15.42 -19.45 -4.37
C GLU A 390 14.65 -20.62 -3.75
N LEU A 391 14.36 -20.60 -2.44
CA LEU A 391 13.48 -21.60 -1.80
C LEU A 391 12.10 -21.63 -2.45
N LEU A 392 11.59 -20.47 -2.85
CA LEU A 392 10.32 -20.40 -3.54
C LEU A 392 10.44 -21.18 -4.84
N ASN A 393 11.46 -20.98 -5.69
CA ASN A 393 11.62 -21.66 -6.99
C ASN A 393 11.52 -23.20 -6.98
N ASN A 394 11.62 -23.85 -5.83
CA ASN A 394 11.31 -25.27 -5.68
C ASN A 394 9.86 -25.58 -6.14
N PRO A 395 9.65 -26.49 -7.12
CA PRO A 395 8.30 -26.89 -7.54
C PRO A 395 7.49 -27.57 -6.43
N ASN A 396 8.15 -28.09 -5.39
CA ASN A 396 7.52 -28.70 -4.23
C ASN A 396 7.26 -27.72 -3.07
N PHE A 397 7.52 -26.42 -3.24
CA PHE A 397 7.14 -25.44 -2.24
C PHE A 397 5.63 -25.51 -2.01
N SER A 398 5.20 -25.66 -0.76
CA SER A 398 3.80 -25.69 -0.38
C SER A 398 3.60 -24.85 0.86
N SER A 399 2.55 -24.02 0.83
CA SER A 399 2.12 -23.27 2.00
C SER A 399 1.74 -24.13 3.21
N GLN A 400 1.34 -25.40 2.98
CA GLN A 400 0.98 -26.34 4.05
C GLN A 400 2.20 -26.99 4.71
N ASN A 401 3.32 -27.05 3.99
CA ASN A 401 4.58 -27.62 4.49
C ASN A 401 5.77 -26.82 3.93
N PRO A 402 5.94 -25.56 4.37
CA PRO A 402 7.02 -24.72 3.88
C PRO A 402 8.39 -25.24 4.36
N PRO A 403 9.48 -24.94 3.64
CA PRO A 403 10.83 -25.18 4.12
C PRO A 403 11.04 -24.59 5.53
N LYS A 404 11.74 -25.33 6.40
CA LYS A 404 11.93 -24.93 7.82
C LYS A 404 12.67 -23.60 7.98
N ASP A 405 13.47 -23.24 6.99
CA ASP A 405 14.29 -22.04 6.90
C ASP A 405 13.61 -20.87 6.18
N PHE A 406 12.36 -21.05 5.72
CA PHE A 406 11.58 -20.00 5.07
C PHE A 406 11.13 -18.91 6.05
N GLN A 407 11.48 -17.65 5.75
CA GLN A 407 11.40 -16.52 6.68
C GLN A 407 10.87 -15.23 6.02
N LEU A 408 10.17 -15.32 4.88
CA LEU A 408 9.55 -14.14 4.24
C LEU A 408 8.13 -13.84 4.75
N GLY A 409 7.73 -14.38 5.89
CA GLY A 409 6.37 -14.25 6.42
C GLY A 409 5.44 -15.36 5.93
N SER A 410 4.17 -15.03 5.68
CA SER A 410 3.11 -16.02 5.39
C SER A 410 3.42 -16.89 4.16
N PRO A 411 3.65 -18.20 4.31
CA PRO A 411 3.89 -19.10 3.18
C PRO A 411 2.70 -19.19 2.22
N VAL A 412 1.47 -19.01 2.72
CA VAL A 412 0.23 -19.01 1.93
C VAL A 412 0.25 -17.89 0.88
N TYR A 413 0.68 -16.70 1.27
CA TYR A 413 0.83 -15.57 0.36
C TYR A 413 1.87 -15.87 -0.72
N TRP A 414 3.05 -16.33 -0.33
CA TRP A 414 4.14 -16.61 -1.26
C TRP A 414 3.86 -17.77 -2.22
N ASP A 415 3.18 -18.82 -1.76
CA ASP A 415 2.69 -19.92 -2.58
C ASP A 415 1.63 -19.46 -3.61
N SER A 416 0.89 -18.40 -3.30
CA SER A 416 -0.08 -17.82 -4.24
C SER A 416 0.57 -16.99 -5.34
N ILE A 417 1.45 -16.04 -4.97
CA ILE A 417 2.05 -15.09 -5.93
C ILE A 417 3.08 -15.76 -6.84
N ARG A 418 3.81 -16.77 -6.35
CA ARG A 418 4.85 -17.44 -7.17
C ARG A 418 4.32 -18.15 -8.42
N LYS A 419 3.01 -18.43 -8.45
CA LYS A 419 2.33 -19.09 -9.57
C LYS A 419 1.93 -18.09 -10.66
N ILE A 420 2.04 -16.79 -10.39
CA ILE A 420 1.64 -15.75 -11.32
C ILE A 420 2.78 -15.50 -12.30
N LYS A 421 2.46 -15.64 -13.58
CA LYS A 421 3.35 -15.33 -14.70
C LYS A 421 2.56 -14.54 -15.73
N ALA A 422 2.58 -13.22 -15.59
CA ALA A 422 1.59 -12.35 -16.19
C ALA A 422 1.51 -12.49 -17.72
N ALA A 423 2.66 -12.54 -18.39
CA ALA A 423 2.73 -12.65 -19.85
C ALA A 423 2.26 -14.02 -20.37
N GLU A 424 2.62 -15.10 -19.69
CA GLU A 424 2.15 -16.45 -20.04
C GLU A 424 0.63 -16.56 -19.88
N MET A 425 0.08 -16.04 -18.78
CA MET A 425 -1.37 -16.05 -18.49
C MET A 425 -2.17 -15.18 -19.47
N SER A 426 -1.56 -14.15 -20.03
CA SER A 426 -2.21 -13.20 -20.94
C SER A 426 -2.31 -13.71 -22.39
N LYS A 427 -1.65 -14.82 -22.74
CA LYS A 427 -1.55 -15.32 -24.12
C LYS A 427 -2.89 -15.48 -24.83
N GLU A 428 -3.82 -16.16 -24.17
CA GLU A 428 -5.11 -16.56 -24.75
C GLU A 428 -6.24 -15.56 -24.41
N GLN A 429 -5.93 -14.53 -23.61
CA GLN A 429 -6.89 -13.52 -23.24
C GLN A 429 -7.21 -12.60 -24.43
N LYS A 430 -8.47 -12.17 -24.52
CA LYS A 430 -8.98 -11.33 -25.61
C LYS A 430 -9.15 -9.86 -25.22
N THR A 431 -9.05 -9.53 -23.94
CA THR A 431 -9.15 -8.15 -23.45
C THR A 431 -7.96 -7.31 -23.93
N PRO A 432 -8.17 -6.19 -24.66
CA PRO A 432 -7.09 -5.34 -25.14
C PRO A 432 -6.14 -4.90 -24.03
N LEU A 433 -4.84 -4.87 -24.33
CA LEU A 433 -3.81 -4.47 -23.38
C LEU A 433 -3.01 -3.25 -23.86
N LEU A 434 -2.72 -2.34 -22.94
CA LEU A 434 -1.69 -1.31 -23.08
C LEU A 434 -0.59 -1.57 -22.05
N ILE A 435 0.62 -1.85 -22.52
CA ILE A 435 1.79 -2.09 -21.69
C ILE A 435 2.62 -0.81 -21.67
N LEU A 436 2.68 -0.17 -20.51
CA LEU A 436 3.44 1.05 -20.23
C LEU A 436 4.69 0.69 -19.42
N GLN A 437 5.86 1.15 -19.83
CA GLN A 437 7.11 0.87 -19.12
C GLN A 437 8.06 2.07 -19.12
N GLY A 438 8.49 2.49 -17.93
CA GLY A 438 9.64 3.35 -17.78
C GLY A 438 10.93 2.57 -18.03
N GLU A 439 11.78 3.02 -18.95
CA GLU A 439 12.98 2.26 -19.31
C GLU A 439 14.10 2.38 -18.28
N ARG A 440 14.00 3.36 -17.37
CA ARG A 440 14.91 3.48 -16.21
C ARG A 440 14.41 2.71 -15.00
N ASP A 441 13.30 1.98 -15.09
CA ASP A 441 12.76 1.23 -13.97
C ASP A 441 13.73 0.11 -13.54
N PHE A 442 14.32 0.22 -12.35
CA PHE A 442 15.17 -0.84 -11.80
C PHE A 442 14.39 -1.99 -11.16
N GLN A 443 13.13 -1.74 -10.79
CA GLN A 443 12.26 -2.72 -10.13
C GLN A 443 11.67 -3.70 -11.13
N VAL A 444 11.30 -3.19 -12.31
CA VAL A 444 10.77 -3.95 -13.44
C VAL A 444 11.57 -3.56 -14.68
N GLN A 445 12.69 -4.24 -14.89
CA GLN A 445 13.67 -3.82 -15.90
C GLN A 445 13.15 -4.04 -17.32
N SER A 446 13.01 -2.95 -18.08
CA SER A 446 12.47 -2.98 -19.45
C SER A 446 13.22 -3.96 -20.37
N LYS A 447 14.54 -4.09 -20.19
CA LYS A 447 15.42 -4.95 -20.99
C LYS A 447 15.10 -6.44 -20.89
N SER A 448 14.60 -6.91 -19.75
CA SER A 448 14.19 -8.31 -19.56
C SER A 448 12.68 -8.48 -19.75
N GLU A 449 11.88 -7.56 -19.24
CA GLU A 449 10.43 -7.71 -19.17
C GLU A 449 9.73 -7.46 -20.52
N ILE A 450 10.14 -6.44 -21.28
CA ILE A 450 9.46 -6.08 -22.54
C ILE A 450 9.67 -7.11 -23.65
N PRO A 451 10.89 -7.63 -23.89
CA PRO A 451 11.06 -8.74 -24.82
C PRO A 451 10.23 -9.97 -24.44
N PHE A 452 10.10 -10.26 -23.13
CA PHE A 452 9.29 -11.37 -22.66
C PHE A 452 7.81 -11.15 -22.94
N TRP A 453 7.26 -9.98 -22.63
CA TRP A 453 5.89 -9.60 -23.00
C TRP A 453 5.65 -9.77 -24.51
N LYS A 454 6.54 -9.22 -25.35
CA LYS A 454 6.41 -9.28 -26.80
C LYS A 454 6.44 -10.72 -27.33
N GLU A 455 7.32 -11.57 -26.80
CA GLU A 455 7.39 -12.97 -27.21
C GLU A 455 6.14 -13.75 -26.80
N GLN A 456 5.67 -13.59 -25.56
CA GLN A 456 4.48 -14.32 -25.11
C GLN A 456 3.22 -13.84 -25.84
N LEU A 457 3.10 -12.55 -26.16
CA LEU A 457 1.89 -11.96 -26.75
C LEU A 457 1.97 -11.76 -28.27
N LYS A 458 2.95 -12.36 -28.96
CA LYS A 458 3.17 -12.15 -30.40
C LYS A 458 1.98 -12.54 -31.30
N GLU A 459 1.14 -13.46 -30.83
CA GLU A 459 -0.06 -13.92 -31.55
C GLU A 459 -1.28 -13.01 -31.32
N ARG A 460 -1.15 -11.97 -30.49
CA ARG A 460 -2.21 -11.02 -30.19
C ARG A 460 -2.02 -9.73 -30.99
N ASP A 461 -3.08 -9.30 -31.68
CA ASP A 461 -3.13 -8.06 -32.46
C ASP A 461 -3.71 -6.86 -31.68
N ASN A 462 -4.13 -7.08 -30.44
CA ASN A 462 -4.80 -6.10 -29.58
C ASN A 462 -3.96 -5.66 -28.37
N VAL A 463 -2.62 -5.65 -28.53
CA VAL A 463 -1.66 -5.27 -27.50
C VAL A 463 -0.82 -4.10 -28.00
N GLU A 464 -0.81 -3.00 -27.26
CA GLU A 464 0.01 -1.83 -27.54
C GLU A 464 1.12 -1.66 -26.48
N TYR A 465 2.28 -1.18 -26.92
CA TYR A 465 3.42 -0.90 -26.05
C TYR A 465 3.77 0.59 -26.10
N ARG A 466 4.02 1.20 -24.95
CA ARG A 466 4.59 2.54 -24.82
C ARG A 466 5.76 2.48 -23.85
N LEU A 467 6.96 2.80 -24.36
CA LEU A 467 8.19 2.78 -23.60
C LEU A 467 8.65 4.22 -23.40
N TYR A 468 9.04 4.55 -22.17
CA TYR A 468 9.39 5.91 -21.79
C TYR A 468 10.85 5.97 -21.34
N PRO A 469 11.78 6.46 -22.18
CA PRO A 469 13.22 6.38 -21.93
C PRO A 469 13.70 7.06 -20.64
N LYS A 470 12.97 8.07 -20.16
CA LYS A 470 13.36 8.89 -19.00
C LYS A 470 12.68 8.47 -17.69
N LEU A 471 11.74 7.52 -17.74
CA LEU A 471 10.87 7.25 -16.61
C LEU A 471 11.38 6.11 -15.74
N ASN A 472 11.29 6.31 -14.42
CA ASN A 472 11.53 5.28 -13.41
C ASN A 472 10.27 4.45 -13.12
N HIS A 473 10.31 3.62 -12.07
CA HIS A 473 9.20 2.75 -11.66
C HIS A 473 7.88 3.50 -11.42
N PHE A 474 7.93 4.68 -10.80
CA PHE A 474 6.75 5.50 -10.51
C PHE A 474 6.42 6.49 -11.64
N PHE A 475 7.02 6.32 -12.81
CA PHE A 475 6.79 7.12 -13.99
C PHE A 475 7.13 8.61 -13.83
N THR A 476 8.16 8.91 -13.02
CA THR A 476 8.74 10.26 -12.94
C THR A 476 10.04 10.33 -13.74
N GLU A 477 10.34 11.51 -14.29
CA GLU A 477 11.56 11.71 -15.09
C GLU A 477 12.82 11.67 -14.22
N GLY A 478 13.90 11.14 -14.79
CA GLY A 478 15.24 11.27 -14.28
C GLY A 478 16.29 10.92 -15.34
N ASP A 479 17.55 10.88 -14.93
CA ASP A 479 18.69 10.73 -15.83
C ASP A 479 19.48 9.45 -15.60
N GLY A 480 20.20 8.98 -16.63
CA GLY A 480 20.97 7.74 -16.57
C GLY A 480 20.18 6.51 -16.97
N GLU A 481 20.84 5.36 -17.00
CA GLU A 481 20.30 4.14 -17.61
C GLU A 481 19.23 3.44 -16.76
N LEU A 482 19.51 3.19 -15.49
CA LEU A 482 18.54 2.70 -14.50
C LEU A 482 18.45 3.71 -13.35
N SER A 483 17.24 3.86 -12.83
CA SER A 483 16.92 4.69 -11.69
C SER A 483 17.48 4.11 -10.40
N LYS A 484 17.77 4.99 -9.45
CA LYS A 484 18.23 4.61 -8.12
C LYS A 484 17.12 4.79 -7.07
N PRO A 485 17.14 4.02 -5.96
CA PRO A 485 16.11 4.15 -4.92
C PRO A 485 15.99 5.54 -4.30
N ASP A 486 17.07 6.34 -4.28
CA ASP A 486 17.07 7.68 -3.70
C ASP A 486 16.29 8.71 -4.56
N GLU A 487 16.06 8.43 -5.84
CA GLU A 487 15.24 9.30 -6.71
C GLU A 487 13.81 9.44 -6.20
N TYR A 488 13.26 8.41 -5.55
CA TYR A 488 11.88 8.40 -5.07
C TYR A 488 11.63 9.41 -3.93
N TYR A 489 12.69 9.84 -3.25
CA TYR A 489 12.60 10.86 -2.19
C TYR A 489 12.57 12.29 -2.72
N THR A 490 12.69 12.46 -4.05
CA THR A 490 12.56 13.76 -4.70
C THR A 490 11.12 13.96 -5.17
N PRO A 491 10.43 15.02 -4.71
CA PRO A 491 9.07 15.31 -5.15
C PRO A 491 9.01 15.43 -6.68
N ALA A 492 8.15 14.65 -7.31
CA ALA A 492 7.95 14.67 -8.76
C ALA A 492 6.54 14.18 -9.12
N ASN A 493 6.10 14.51 -10.35
CA ASN A 493 4.82 14.08 -10.89
C ASN A 493 5.01 13.20 -12.14
N ILE A 494 3.97 12.43 -12.47
CA ILE A 494 3.89 11.76 -13.77
C ILE A 494 3.82 12.82 -14.89
N PRO A 495 4.63 12.75 -15.95
CA PRO A 495 4.56 13.71 -17.06
C PRO A 495 3.27 13.63 -17.87
N GLU A 496 2.85 14.77 -18.44
CA GLU A 496 1.58 14.87 -19.19
C GLU A 496 1.51 13.92 -20.39
N TYR A 497 2.65 13.60 -21.03
CA TYR A 497 2.67 12.69 -22.18
C TYR A 497 2.18 11.28 -21.83
N VAL A 498 2.44 10.79 -20.61
CA VAL A 498 1.92 9.50 -20.13
C VAL A 498 0.40 9.57 -20.00
N ILE A 499 -0.11 10.67 -19.43
CA ILE A 499 -1.55 10.92 -19.30
C ILE A 499 -2.20 10.94 -20.69
N ASN A 500 -1.61 11.65 -21.64
CA ASN A 500 -2.13 11.75 -23.00
C ASN A 500 -2.14 10.40 -23.73
N ASP A 501 -1.11 9.56 -23.55
CA ASP A 501 -1.07 8.23 -24.14
C ASP A 501 -2.17 7.31 -23.59
N ILE A 502 -2.42 7.36 -22.28
CA ILE A 502 -3.54 6.64 -21.66
C ILE A 502 -4.88 7.16 -22.20
N VAL A 503 -5.06 8.48 -22.26
CA VAL A 503 -6.29 9.11 -22.79
C VAL A 503 -6.56 8.67 -24.22
N ASN A 504 -5.54 8.75 -25.07
CA ASN A 504 -5.65 8.39 -26.48
C ASN A 504 -5.99 6.91 -26.65
N TRP A 505 -5.42 6.03 -25.83
CA TRP A 505 -5.72 4.61 -25.90
C TRP A 505 -7.14 4.30 -25.43
N VAL A 506 -7.57 4.83 -24.28
CA VAL A 506 -8.93 4.63 -23.75
C VAL A 506 -9.97 5.18 -24.74
N GLN A 507 -9.82 6.43 -25.19
CA GLN A 507 -10.77 7.07 -26.11
C GLN A 507 -10.72 6.51 -27.53
N GLY A 508 -9.57 5.98 -27.95
CA GLY A 508 -9.41 5.32 -29.25
C GLY A 508 -10.19 4.01 -29.36
N LYS A 509 -10.51 3.37 -28.23
CA LYS A 509 -11.35 2.16 -28.15
C LYS A 509 -12.85 2.47 -27.94
N SER A 510 -13.21 3.73 -27.68
CA SER A 510 -14.59 4.19 -27.51
C SER A 510 -15.37 4.37 -28.82
N LYS A 511 -14.72 4.19 -29.97
CA LYS A 511 -15.29 4.32 -31.31
C LYS A 511 -15.45 2.94 -31.93
#